data_AF-A0AA97AFY0-F1
#
_entry.id   AF-A0AA97AFY0-F1
#
_cell.length_a   1.000
_cell.length_b   1.000
_cell.length_c   1.000
_cell.angle_alpha   90.00
_cell.angle_beta   90.00
_cell.angle_gamma   90.00
#
_symmetry.space_group_name_H-M   'P 1'
#
loop_
_entity.id
_entity.type
_entity.pdbx_description
1 polymer ?
#
loop_
_entity_poly.entity_id
_entity_poly.type
_entity_poly.pdbx_seq_one_letter_code
_entity_poly.pdbx_strand_id
1 'polypeptide(L)'
;MTTAVSLPLWDVIVTGKPLGPLPNGVDPGRVRVAPAADVRAGDLVVGYVDGHPGGRWMPKGYVGEVCYRALPATHPQGWEVLSLDGELFQWSPHDLVLIVPAGLAPETYRPGDRVERIAERILDGSAAPRRYAHHGAVIDADDGTVTVRFDAEWLPTTLPATHVRHVEAEFVEDDRKAYGFAHGDTVTLPWRPAVRGTVVDLWRDLGNVLTAYVVWETEPPSDVRVRDLRPVAPLPAAA
;
A
#
# COMPACT_ATOMS: atom_id res chain seq x y z
N MET A 1 25.85 21.56 11.70
CA MET A 1 25.63 21.80 10.25
C MET A 1 26.38 20.72 9.51
N THR A 2 25.70 19.64 9.13
CA THR A 2 26.31 18.52 8.40
C THR A 2 26.00 18.73 6.92
N THR A 3 27.02 19.06 6.15
CA THR A 3 26.93 19.30 4.71
C THR A 3 26.57 17.99 4.02
N ALA A 4 25.38 17.90 3.42
CA ALA A 4 25.03 16.80 2.57
C ALA A 4 25.93 16.83 1.33
N VAL A 5 26.79 15.82 1.17
CA VAL A 5 27.59 15.65 -0.03
C VAL A 5 26.68 15.08 -1.11
N SER A 6 26.50 15.81 -2.21
CA SER A 6 25.77 15.34 -3.39
C SER A 6 26.68 14.37 -4.15
N LEU A 7 26.33 13.08 -4.13
CA LEU A 7 26.92 12.08 -5.01
C LEU A 7 26.09 12.02 -6.31
N PRO A 8 26.73 12.04 -7.48
CA PRO A 8 26.04 11.79 -8.74
C PRO A 8 25.44 10.39 -8.75
N LEU A 9 24.14 10.24 -9.07
CA LEU A 9 23.44 8.98 -8.84
C LEU A 9 23.85 7.83 -9.77
N TRP A 10 24.53 8.13 -10.89
CA TRP A 10 25.14 7.11 -11.73
C TRP A 10 26.34 6.39 -11.06
N ASP A 11 26.83 6.91 -9.93
CA ASP A 11 27.90 6.30 -9.14
C ASP A 11 27.39 5.53 -7.91
N VAL A 12 26.07 5.49 -7.67
CA VAL A 12 25.49 4.71 -6.56
C VAL A 12 25.23 3.28 -7.04
N ILE A 13 26.26 2.45 -6.91
CA ILE A 13 26.17 1.00 -7.13
C ILE A 13 25.70 0.34 -5.83
N VAL A 14 24.41 0.01 -5.75
CA VAL A 14 23.92 -0.94 -4.73
C VAL A 14 24.04 -2.34 -5.32
N THR A 15 24.85 -3.20 -4.69
CA THR A 15 25.03 -4.62 -5.04
C THR A 15 25.26 -4.94 -6.53
N GLY A 16 25.91 -4.02 -7.27
CA GLY A 16 26.33 -4.28 -8.64
C GLY A 16 25.23 -4.21 -9.71
N LYS A 17 24.08 -3.60 -9.41
CA LYS A 17 23.00 -3.42 -10.40
C LYS A 17 22.47 -1.99 -10.41
N PRO A 18 22.14 -1.44 -11.60
CA PRO A 18 21.55 -0.11 -11.69
C PRO A 18 20.19 -0.10 -10.99
N LEU A 19 19.95 0.94 -10.19
CA LEU A 19 18.59 1.29 -9.77
C LEU A 19 17.74 1.40 -11.04
N GLY A 20 16.53 0.84 -11.02
CA GLY A 20 15.57 1.05 -12.11
C GLY A 20 15.33 2.55 -12.34
N PRO A 21 14.70 2.95 -13.47
CA PRO A 21 14.39 4.35 -13.68
C PRO A 21 13.51 4.85 -12.52
N LEU A 22 13.93 5.93 -11.87
CA LEU A 22 13.09 6.64 -10.92
C LEU A 22 11.77 7.06 -11.61
N PRO A 23 10.67 7.24 -10.86
CA PRO A 23 9.44 7.76 -11.43
C PRO A 23 9.70 9.03 -12.23
N ASN A 24 9.00 9.19 -13.35
CA ASN A 24 9.20 10.30 -14.27
C ASN A 24 9.16 11.64 -13.53
N GLY A 25 10.21 12.46 -13.70
CA GLY A 25 10.32 13.77 -13.07
C GLY A 25 10.98 13.78 -11.68
N VAL A 26 11.34 12.63 -11.12
CA VAL A 26 12.13 12.56 -9.89
C VAL A 26 13.61 12.72 -10.24
N ASP A 27 14.20 13.83 -9.79
CA ASP A 27 15.62 14.12 -9.93
C ASP A 27 16.45 13.16 -9.05
N PRO A 28 17.34 12.34 -9.63
CA PRO A 28 18.24 11.48 -8.87
C PRO A 28 19.04 12.25 -7.80
N GLY A 29 19.46 13.48 -8.06
CA GLY A 29 20.18 14.32 -7.11
C GLY A 29 19.42 14.63 -5.81
N ARG A 30 18.12 14.30 -5.73
CA ARG A 30 17.26 14.47 -4.54
C ARG A 30 17.19 13.23 -3.66
N VAL A 31 17.72 12.09 -4.09
CA VAL A 31 17.77 10.87 -3.28
C VAL A 31 18.69 11.08 -2.07
N ARG A 32 18.26 10.59 -0.91
CA ARG A 32 18.95 10.64 0.36
C ARG A 32 19.00 9.24 0.96
N VAL A 33 20.05 8.98 1.73
CA VAL A 33 20.10 7.82 2.62
C VAL A 33 19.52 8.24 3.97
N ALA A 34 18.60 7.46 4.51
CA ALA A 34 18.03 7.68 5.84
C ALA A 34 17.84 6.33 6.57
N PRO A 35 17.90 6.30 7.92
CA PRO A 35 17.38 5.18 8.69
C PRO A 35 15.89 4.96 8.42
N ALA A 36 15.42 3.72 8.47
CA ALA A 36 14.02 3.37 8.25
C ALA A 36 13.08 4.04 9.27
N ALA A 37 13.54 4.28 10.50
CA ALA A 37 12.80 5.01 11.53
C ALA A 37 12.57 6.50 11.20
N ASP A 38 13.37 7.08 10.30
CA ASP A 38 13.29 8.49 9.93
C ASP A 38 12.43 8.74 8.68
N VAL A 39 11.96 7.67 8.02
CA VAL A 39 11.08 7.73 6.86
C VAL A 39 9.72 8.27 7.28
N ARG A 40 9.21 9.26 6.55
CA ARG A 40 7.91 9.89 6.81
C ARG A 40 6.88 9.46 5.79
N ALA A 41 5.61 9.57 6.19
CA ALA A 41 4.50 9.37 5.27
C ALA A 41 4.62 10.31 4.06
N GLY A 42 4.48 9.75 2.85
CA GLY A 42 4.62 10.45 1.57
C GLY A 42 6.05 10.53 1.01
N ASP A 43 7.09 10.17 1.77
CA ASP A 43 8.44 10.03 1.22
C ASP A 43 8.41 8.95 0.12
N LEU A 44 9.14 9.16 -0.97
CA LEU A 44 9.28 8.15 -2.01
C LEU A 44 10.42 7.22 -1.63
N VAL A 45 10.13 5.97 -1.33
CA VAL A 45 11.15 4.93 -1.15
C VAL A 45 11.55 4.42 -2.54
N VAL A 46 12.84 4.51 -2.86
CA VAL A 46 13.38 4.15 -4.19
C VAL A 46 14.32 2.96 -4.14
N GLY A 47 14.56 2.43 -2.93
CA GLY A 47 15.41 1.26 -2.71
C GLY A 47 15.96 1.22 -1.29
N TYR A 48 16.92 0.33 -1.08
CA TYR A 48 17.57 0.13 0.21
C TYR A 48 19.08 -0.02 0.06
N VAL A 49 19.82 0.21 1.14
CA VAL A 49 21.27 0.02 1.20
C VAL A 49 21.55 -1.27 1.94
N ASP A 50 22.04 -2.29 1.23
CA ASP A 50 22.51 -3.52 1.86
C ASP A 50 23.96 -3.34 2.36
N GLY A 51 24.23 -3.74 3.60
CA GLY A 51 25.49 -3.43 4.28
C GLY A 51 25.88 -4.34 5.43
N HIS A 52 25.23 -5.49 5.68
CA HIS A 52 25.59 -6.37 6.80
C HIS A 52 26.03 -7.78 6.38
N PRO A 53 27.30 -8.17 6.60
CA PRO A 53 27.73 -9.55 6.53
C PRO A 53 27.24 -10.31 7.78
N GLY A 54 26.21 -11.16 7.64
CA GLY A 54 25.89 -12.20 8.64
C GLY A 54 24.47 -12.24 9.22
N GLY A 55 23.53 -11.39 8.79
CA GLY A 55 22.12 -11.46 9.20
C GLY A 55 21.29 -12.35 8.26
N ARG A 56 20.38 -13.17 8.80
CA ARG A 56 19.54 -14.08 8.02
C ARG A 56 18.75 -13.35 6.93
N TRP A 57 19.00 -13.83 5.72
CA TRP A 57 18.37 -13.58 4.43
C TRP A 57 16.84 -13.49 4.49
N MET A 58 16.33 -12.31 4.20
CA MET A 58 15.05 -12.12 3.54
C MET A 58 15.32 -11.05 2.47
N PRO A 59 15.05 -11.30 1.18
CA PRO A 59 15.34 -10.33 0.13
C PRO A 59 14.45 -9.12 0.37
N LYS A 60 14.97 -8.03 0.94
CA LYS A 60 14.18 -6.83 1.30
C LYS A 60 13.88 -5.91 0.10
N GLY A 61 13.99 -6.45 -1.11
CA GLY A 61 13.57 -5.86 -2.37
C GLY A 61 14.28 -6.57 -3.52
N TYR A 62 13.59 -6.85 -4.62
CA TYR A 62 14.29 -7.21 -5.84
C TYR A 62 14.90 -5.96 -6.44
N VAL A 63 16.10 -6.13 -6.98
CA VAL A 63 16.75 -5.09 -7.75
C VAL A 63 15.94 -4.82 -9.02
N GLY A 64 15.34 -3.62 -9.09
CA GLY A 64 14.41 -3.22 -10.15
C GLY A 64 12.95 -3.09 -9.71
N GLU A 65 12.62 -3.32 -8.43
CA GLU A 65 11.25 -3.24 -7.92
C GLU A 65 10.83 -1.81 -7.53
N VAL A 66 9.72 -1.40 -8.15
CA VAL A 66 8.82 -0.25 -7.96
C VAL A 66 9.18 0.69 -6.80
N CYS A 67 9.50 1.94 -7.14
CA CYS A 67 9.52 3.03 -6.15
C CYS A 67 8.11 3.23 -5.60
N TYR A 68 7.94 3.32 -4.28
CA TYR A 68 6.62 3.47 -3.67
C TYR A 68 6.58 4.63 -2.67
N ARG A 69 5.40 5.23 -2.52
CA ARG A 69 5.17 6.23 -1.47
C ARG A 69 5.03 5.53 -0.12
N ALA A 70 5.79 6.01 0.86
CA ALA A 70 5.81 5.44 2.18
C ALA A 70 4.51 5.74 2.93
N LEU A 71 4.00 4.73 3.63
CA LEU A 71 2.96 4.84 4.66
C LEU A 71 3.49 4.17 5.94
N PRO A 72 4.51 4.77 6.61
CA PRO A 72 5.23 4.11 7.67
C PRO A 72 4.34 3.75 8.85
N ALA A 73 4.54 2.55 9.39
CA ALA A 73 3.71 2.05 10.46
C ALA A 73 4.51 1.11 11.39
N THR A 74 4.33 1.26 12.71
CA THR A 74 5.03 0.46 13.73
C THR A 74 4.31 -0.85 13.99
N HIS A 75 5.03 -1.92 14.37
CA HIS A 75 4.40 -3.20 14.65
C HIS A 75 3.28 -3.07 15.70
N PRO A 76 2.07 -3.61 15.46
CA PRO A 76 0.94 -3.44 16.38
C PRO A 76 1.17 -4.05 17.76
N GLN A 77 2.10 -5.00 17.87
CA GLN A 77 2.48 -5.61 19.15
C GLN A 77 3.74 -4.99 19.79
N GLY A 78 4.20 -3.82 19.30
CA GLY A 78 5.33 -3.09 19.87
C GLY A 78 6.69 -3.77 19.68
N TRP A 79 6.83 -4.59 18.64
CA TRP A 79 8.12 -5.17 18.25
C TRP A 79 9.01 -4.11 17.60
N GLU A 80 10.34 -4.28 17.68
CA GLU A 80 11.32 -3.40 17.02
C GLU A 80 11.40 -3.65 15.51
N VAL A 81 10.24 -3.73 14.86
CA VAL A 81 10.10 -3.79 13.41
C VAL A 81 9.07 -2.77 12.96
N LEU A 82 9.30 -2.22 11.79
CA LEU A 82 8.41 -1.28 11.15
C LEU A 82 8.12 -1.72 9.72
N SER A 83 7.02 -1.19 9.21
CA SER A 83 6.63 -1.27 7.82
C SER A 83 6.81 0.11 7.19
N LEU A 84 7.36 0.17 5.99
CA LEU A 84 7.46 1.40 5.21
C LEU A 84 6.34 1.54 4.18
N ASP A 85 5.80 0.42 3.70
CA ASP A 85 4.64 0.37 2.82
C ASP A 85 3.31 0.41 3.58
N GLY A 86 3.34 0.23 4.89
CA GLY A 86 2.20 0.17 5.79
C GLY A 86 1.72 -1.22 6.18
N GLU A 87 2.09 -2.25 5.41
CA GLU A 87 1.57 -3.60 5.55
C GLU A 87 2.64 -4.60 6.00
N LEU A 88 3.84 -4.55 5.39
CA LEU A 88 4.89 -5.56 5.60
C LEU A 88 5.91 -5.11 6.64
N PHE A 89 5.87 -5.72 7.84
CA PHE A 89 6.80 -5.46 8.94
C PHE A 89 8.14 -6.16 8.76
N GLN A 90 8.95 -5.66 7.84
CA GLN A 90 10.22 -6.26 7.47
C GLN A 90 11.45 -5.40 7.79
N TRP A 91 11.26 -4.17 8.26
CA TRP A 91 12.35 -3.22 8.49
C TRP A 91 12.74 -3.16 9.95
N SER A 92 14.04 -3.21 10.23
CA SER A 92 14.57 -2.73 11.49
C SER A 92 14.60 -1.19 11.47
N PRO A 93 14.37 -0.51 12.61
CA PRO A 93 14.53 0.95 12.72
C PRO A 93 15.85 1.51 12.18
N HIS A 94 16.92 0.71 12.23
CA HIS A 94 18.27 1.10 11.82
C HIS A 94 18.64 0.71 10.38
N ASP A 95 17.76 0.00 9.68
CA ASP A 95 18.00 -0.35 8.27
C ASP A 95 18.11 0.93 7.44
N LEU A 96 19.09 0.99 6.55
CA LEU A 96 19.32 2.16 5.70
C LEU A 96 18.53 2.05 4.41
N VAL A 97 17.77 3.10 4.10
CA VAL A 97 16.90 3.18 2.92
C VAL A 97 17.24 4.37 2.04
N LEU A 98 16.96 4.23 0.76
CA LEU A 98 17.07 5.30 -0.23
C LEU A 98 15.70 5.96 -0.38
N ILE A 99 15.61 7.25 -0.08
CA ILE A 99 14.37 8.00 -0.15
C ILE A 99 14.51 9.30 -0.94
N VAL A 100 13.41 9.78 -1.52
CA VAL A 100 13.24 11.18 -1.89
C VAL A 100 12.21 11.79 -0.96
N PRO A 101 12.58 12.78 -0.13
CA PRO A 101 11.64 13.43 0.79
C PRO A 101 10.39 13.96 0.08
N ALA A 102 9.22 13.84 0.71
CA ALA A 102 7.93 14.22 0.12
C ALA A 102 7.92 15.65 -0.45
N GLY A 103 8.51 16.63 0.25
CA GLY A 103 8.58 18.02 -0.22
C GLY A 103 9.47 18.24 -1.46
N LEU A 104 10.31 17.26 -1.80
CA LEU A 104 11.19 17.29 -2.98
C LEU A 104 10.60 16.51 -4.17
N ALA A 105 9.57 15.70 -3.94
CA ALA A 105 8.81 15.01 -4.96
C ALA A 105 7.34 14.93 -4.50
N PRO A 106 6.59 16.05 -4.48
CA PRO A 106 5.23 16.05 -3.98
C PRO A 106 4.33 15.20 -4.88
N GLU A 107 3.37 14.52 -4.26
CA GLU A 107 2.31 13.81 -4.98
C GLU A 107 1.12 14.74 -5.19
N THR A 108 0.48 14.65 -6.34
CA THR A 108 -0.74 15.41 -6.64
C THR A 108 -1.89 14.47 -6.89
N TYR A 109 -3.06 14.84 -6.36
CA TYR A 109 -4.29 14.07 -6.49
C TYR A 109 -5.33 14.87 -7.27
N ARG A 110 -6.18 14.15 -8.00
CA ARG A 110 -7.30 14.69 -8.76
C ARG A 110 -8.57 13.90 -8.44
N PRO A 111 -9.75 14.53 -8.50
CA PRO A 111 -11.01 13.80 -8.41
C PRO A 111 -11.05 12.63 -9.40
N GLY A 112 -11.38 11.45 -8.89
CA GLY A 112 -11.41 10.19 -9.64
C GLY A 112 -10.15 9.32 -9.48
N ASP A 113 -9.03 9.86 -8.99
CA ASP A 113 -7.83 9.07 -8.74
C ASP A 113 -8.12 7.97 -7.71
N ARG A 114 -7.57 6.78 -7.96
CA ARG A 114 -7.65 5.65 -7.03
C ARG A 114 -6.48 5.71 -6.07
N VAL A 115 -6.80 5.74 -4.79
CA VAL A 115 -5.81 5.86 -3.71
C VAL A 115 -6.04 4.80 -2.65
N GLU A 116 -5.01 4.53 -1.88
CA GLU A 116 -5.07 3.64 -0.73
C GLU A 116 -4.56 4.34 0.54
N ARG A 117 -5.10 3.91 1.68
CA ARG A 117 -4.54 4.16 3.00
C ARG A 117 -4.30 2.82 3.70
N ILE A 118 -3.58 2.85 4.81
CA ILE A 118 -3.47 1.68 5.69
C ILE A 118 -4.58 1.76 6.73
N ALA A 119 -5.46 0.77 6.70
CA ALA A 119 -6.48 0.57 7.72
C ALA A 119 -6.12 -0.61 8.62
N GLU A 120 -6.75 -0.66 9.80
CA GLU A 120 -6.59 -1.74 10.76
C GLU A 120 -7.95 -2.37 11.07
N ARG A 121 -7.97 -3.69 11.22
CA ARG A 121 -9.14 -4.43 11.71
C ARG A 121 -8.72 -5.60 12.57
N ILE A 122 -9.50 -5.91 13.60
CA ILE A 122 -9.29 -7.11 14.42
C ILE A 122 -10.03 -8.26 13.74
N LEU A 123 -9.31 -9.33 13.40
CA LEU A 123 -9.92 -10.55 12.89
C LEU A 123 -10.61 -11.32 14.02
N ASP A 124 -11.70 -12.01 13.72
CA ASP A 124 -12.38 -12.86 14.69
C ASP A 124 -11.40 -13.90 15.27
N GLY A 125 -11.22 -13.85 16.59
CA GLY A 125 -10.28 -14.73 17.31
C GLY A 125 -8.81 -14.32 17.26
N SER A 126 -8.47 -13.17 16.68
CA SER A 126 -7.10 -12.59 16.73
C SER A 126 -6.98 -11.57 17.86
N ALA A 127 -5.85 -11.63 18.59
CA ALA A 127 -5.49 -10.61 19.58
C ALA A 127 -4.82 -9.37 18.96
N ALA A 128 -4.34 -9.47 17.71
CA ALA A 128 -3.66 -8.38 17.02
C ALA A 128 -4.48 -7.88 15.83
N PRO A 129 -4.52 -6.56 15.60
CA PRO A 129 -5.13 -6.01 14.39
C PRO A 129 -4.31 -6.44 13.17
N ARG A 130 -5.03 -6.81 12.10
CA ARG A 130 -4.50 -6.94 10.75
C ARG A 130 -4.52 -5.57 10.08
N ARG A 131 -3.42 -5.22 9.43
CA ARG A 131 -3.35 -4.09 8.49
C ARG A 131 -3.68 -4.55 7.08
N TYR A 132 -4.28 -3.64 6.31
CA TYR A 132 -4.59 -3.84 4.91
C TYR A 132 -4.63 -2.50 4.17
N ALA A 133 -4.33 -2.53 2.88
CA ALA A 133 -4.58 -1.40 1.98
C ALA A 133 -6.09 -1.21 1.78
N HIS A 134 -6.63 -0.12 2.33
CA HIS A 134 -8.02 0.27 2.12
C HIS A 134 -8.09 1.25 0.96
N HIS A 135 -8.67 0.80 -0.14
CA HIS A 135 -8.74 1.58 -1.38
C HIS A 135 -9.93 2.52 -1.38
N GLY A 136 -9.84 3.59 -2.16
CA GLY A 136 -10.88 4.59 -2.32
C GLY A 136 -10.69 5.43 -3.57
N ALA A 137 -11.67 6.30 -3.83
CA ALA A 137 -11.59 7.28 -4.89
C ALA A 137 -11.50 8.70 -4.30
N VAL A 138 -10.56 9.48 -4.80
CA VAL A 138 -10.48 10.91 -4.48
C VAL A 138 -11.74 11.60 -4.99
N ILE A 139 -12.42 12.33 -4.12
CA ILE A 139 -13.56 13.15 -4.49
C ILE A 139 -13.19 14.63 -4.60
N ASP A 140 -12.18 15.05 -3.86
CA ASP A 140 -11.68 16.42 -3.84
C ASP A 140 -10.23 16.45 -3.33
N ALA A 141 -9.44 17.43 -3.77
CA ALA A 141 -8.05 17.58 -3.37
C ALA A 141 -7.64 19.06 -3.33
N ASP A 142 -7.08 19.47 -2.21
CA ASP A 142 -6.58 20.81 -1.92
C ASP A 142 -5.08 20.75 -1.58
N ASP A 143 -4.44 21.92 -1.38
CA ASP A 143 -3.03 21.98 -1.00
C ASP A 143 -2.77 21.30 0.35
N GLY A 144 -2.22 20.07 0.30
CA GLY A 144 -1.83 19.28 1.45
C GLY A 144 -2.90 18.34 2.02
N THR A 145 -4.14 18.40 1.54
CA THR A 145 -5.22 17.49 1.98
C THR A 145 -5.97 16.86 0.82
N VAL A 146 -6.47 15.66 1.04
CA VAL A 146 -7.28 14.92 0.07
C VAL A 146 -8.54 14.41 0.75
N THR A 147 -9.67 14.54 0.07
CA THR A 147 -10.93 13.96 0.50
C THR A 147 -11.21 12.73 -0.34
N VAL A 148 -11.35 11.58 0.32
CA VAL A 148 -11.46 10.26 -0.30
C VAL A 148 -12.75 9.60 0.13
N ARG A 149 -13.46 8.98 -0.80
CA ARG A 149 -14.51 8.01 -0.50
C ARG A 149 -13.89 6.62 -0.56
N PHE A 150 -13.60 6.05 0.60
CA PHE A 150 -13.05 4.70 0.69
C PHE A 150 -14.11 3.66 0.36
N ASP A 151 -13.68 2.54 -0.20
CA ASP A 151 -14.56 1.48 -0.65
C ASP A 151 -15.35 0.93 0.55
N ALA A 152 -16.65 0.80 0.35
CA ALA A 152 -17.63 0.42 1.37
C ALA A 152 -17.83 1.40 2.54
N GLU A 153 -17.21 2.59 2.52
CA GLU A 153 -17.55 3.67 3.44
C GLU A 153 -18.64 4.59 2.85
N TRP A 154 -19.63 4.94 3.68
CA TRP A 154 -20.71 5.83 3.25
C TRP A 154 -20.27 7.30 3.20
N LEU A 155 -19.46 7.72 4.17
CA LEU A 155 -19.02 9.10 4.30
C LEU A 155 -17.60 9.25 3.75
N PRO A 156 -17.33 10.31 2.98
CA PRO A 156 -15.97 10.67 2.63
C PRO A 156 -15.15 11.04 3.86
N THR A 157 -13.85 10.77 3.79
CA THR A 157 -12.87 11.14 4.81
C THR A 157 -11.88 12.13 4.22
N THR A 158 -11.65 13.26 4.91
CA THR A 158 -10.58 14.21 4.59
C THR A 158 -9.35 13.89 5.43
N LEU A 159 -8.19 13.75 4.80
CA LEU A 159 -6.93 13.40 5.44
C LEU A 159 -5.75 14.14 4.79
N PRO A 160 -4.58 14.23 5.45
CA PRO A 160 -3.37 14.75 4.82
C PRO A 160 -3.04 13.95 3.56
N ALA A 161 -2.61 14.64 2.49
CA ALA A 161 -2.26 14.03 1.22
C ALA A 161 -1.14 12.97 1.34
N THR A 162 -0.30 13.08 2.38
CA THR A 162 0.78 12.13 2.71
C THR A 162 0.28 10.83 3.35
N HIS A 163 -0.98 10.76 3.79
CA HIS A 163 -1.57 9.57 4.41
C HIS A 163 -2.24 8.63 3.41
N VAL A 164 -2.20 8.98 2.12
CA VAL A 164 -2.60 8.09 1.03
C VAL A 164 -1.50 8.02 -0.01
N ARG A 165 -1.60 7.04 -0.90
CA ARG A 165 -0.83 6.97 -2.15
C ARG A 165 -1.72 6.47 -3.28
N HIS A 166 -1.32 6.69 -4.53
CA HIS A 166 -1.99 6.11 -5.68
C HIS A 166 -1.96 4.57 -5.62
N VAL A 167 -3.05 3.95 -6.05
CA VAL A 167 -3.09 2.51 -6.28
C VAL A 167 -2.45 2.24 -7.63
N GLU A 168 -1.33 1.51 -7.64
CA GLU A 168 -0.66 1.11 -8.87
C GLU A 168 -1.51 0.05 -9.61
N ALA A 169 -1.68 0.24 -10.92
CA ALA A 169 -2.52 -0.67 -11.73
C ALA A 169 -2.03 -2.13 -11.68
N GLU A 170 -0.72 -2.33 -11.58
CA GLU A 170 -0.09 -3.65 -11.48
C GLU A 170 -0.57 -4.42 -10.24
N PHE A 171 -0.76 -3.75 -9.09
CA PHE A 171 -1.28 -4.41 -7.89
C PHE A 171 -2.73 -4.86 -8.06
N VAL A 172 -3.54 -4.08 -8.77
CA VAL A 172 -4.93 -4.47 -9.10
C VAL A 172 -4.95 -5.68 -10.03
N GLU A 173 -4.04 -5.74 -11.00
CA GLU A 173 -3.91 -6.89 -11.90
C GLU A 173 -3.44 -8.15 -11.17
N ASP A 174 -2.46 -8.01 -10.27
CA ASP A 174 -1.96 -9.10 -9.44
C ASP A 174 -3.03 -9.63 -8.48
N ASP A 175 -3.81 -8.75 -7.85
CA ASP A 175 -4.96 -9.12 -7.04
C ASP A 175 -5.96 -9.94 -7.86
N ARG A 176 -6.34 -9.45 -9.05
CA ARG A 176 -7.25 -10.18 -9.95
C ARG A 176 -6.69 -11.53 -10.36
N LYS A 177 -5.39 -11.64 -10.62
CA LYS A 177 -4.73 -12.89 -10.99
C LYS A 177 -4.68 -13.88 -9.82
N ALA A 178 -4.42 -13.39 -8.61
CA ALA A 178 -4.28 -14.22 -7.42
C ALA A 178 -5.63 -14.66 -6.84
N TYR A 179 -6.61 -13.74 -6.81
CA TYR A 179 -7.88 -13.91 -6.11
C TYR A 179 -9.09 -13.95 -7.04
N GLY A 180 -8.97 -13.56 -8.30
CA GLY A 180 -10.12 -13.39 -9.21
C GLY A 180 -10.92 -12.11 -8.98
N PHE A 181 -10.54 -11.31 -7.98
CA PHE A 181 -11.17 -10.06 -7.56
C PHE A 181 -10.09 -9.04 -7.20
N ALA A 182 -10.45 -7.77 -7.17
CA ALA A 182 -9.63 -6.71 -6.58
C ALA A 182 -10.43 -5.94 -5.52
N HIS A 183 -9.71 -5.16 -4.71
CA HIS A 183 -10.29 -4.19 -3.80
C HIS A 183 -11.27 -3.26 -4.52
N GLY A 184 -12.45 -3.06 -3.93
CA GLY A 184 -13.56 -2.28 -4.48
C GLY A 184 -14.52 -3.05 -5.40
N ASP A 185 -14.19 -4.29 -5.80
CA ASP A 185 -15.11 -5.09 -6.60
C ASP A 185 -16.40 -5.42 -5.84
N THR A 186 -17.54 -5.35 -6.53
CA THR A 186 -18.83 -5.81 -6.01
C THR A 186 -18.99 -7.30 -6.22
N VAL A 187 -19.28 -8.01 -5.14
CA VAL A 187 -19.43 -9.47 -5.09
C VAL A 187 -20.77 -9.89 -4.49
N THR A 188 -21.12 -11.15 -4.73
CA THR A 188 -22.26 -11.82 -4.11
C THR A 188 -21.91 -13.25 -3.71
N LEU A 189 -22.81 -13.90 -2.97
CA LEU A 189 -22.72 -15.31 -2.59
C LEU A 189 -23.54 -16.18 -3.56
N PRO A 190 -23.02 -17.34 -4.02
CA PRO A 190 -23.75 -18.24 -4.92
C PRO A 190 -25.13 -18.65 -4.42
N TRP A 191 -25.30 -18.80 -3.11
CA TRP A 191 -26.55 -19.20 -2.47
C TRP A 191 -27.43 -18.00 -2.05
N ARG A 192 -26.93 -16.77 -2.16
CA ARG A 192 -27.66 -15.52 -1.84
C ARG A 192 -27.31 -14.41 -2.86
N PRO A 193 -27.68 -14.57 -4.15
CA PRO A 193 -27.29 -13.65 -5.23
C PRO A 193 -27.86 -12.23 -5.09
N ALA A 194 -28.90 -12.05 -4.26
CA ALA A 194 -29.49 -10.74 -3.96
C ALA A 194 -28.67 -9.93 -2.94
N VAL A 195 -27.81 -10.58 -2.15
CA VAL A 195 -26.96 -9.92 -1.16
C VAL A 195 -25.68 -9.49 -1.85
N ARG A 196 -25.45 -8.18 -1.91
CA ARG A 196 -24.28 -7.58 -2.52
C ARG A 196 -23.34 -7.08 -1.43
N GLY A 197 -22.05 -7.12 -1.73
CA GLY A 197 -21.03 -6.54 -0.87
C GLY A 197 -19.82 -6.09 -1.68
N THR A 198 -18.97 -5.32 -1.03
CA THR A 198 -17.76 -4.77 -1.63
C THR A 198 -16.54 -5.43 -0.99
N VAL A 199 -15.59 -5.89 -1.82
CA VAL A 199 -14.31 -6.44 -1.36
C VAL A 199 -13.44 -5.30 -0.81
N VAL A 200 -13.00 -5.42 0.43
CA VAL A 200 -12.26 -4.36 1.16
C VAL A 200 -10.85 -4.80 1.60
N ASP A 201 -10.59 -6.10 1.74
CA ASP A 201 -9.26 -6.67 2.05
C ASP A 201 -9.16 -8.06 1.42
N LEU A 202 -7.97 -8.45 0.97
CA LEU A 202 -7.66 -9.74 0.37
C LEU A 202 -6.40 -10.33 1.01
N TRP A 203 -6.46 -11.60 1.43
CA TRP A 203 -5.29 -12.26 1.99
C TRP A 203 -5.32 -13.77 1.82
N ARG A 204 -4.17 -14.36 2.10
CA ARG A 204 -3.99 -15.80 2.23
C ARG A 204 -3.78 -16.14 3.70
N ASP A 205 -4.61 -17.03 4.23
CA ASP A 205 -4.42 -17.53 5.60
C ASP A 205 -3.27 -18.54 5.70
N LEU A 206 -2.96 -18.99 6.92
CA LEU A 206 -1.90 -19.98 7.19
C LEU A 206 -2.11 -21.33 6.49
N GLY A 207 -3.35 -21.64 6.10
CA GLY A 207 -3.72 -22.84 5.34
C GLY A 207 -3.62 -22.67 3.83
N ASN A 208 -3.07 -21.56 3.35
CA ASN A 208 -3.10 -21.13 1.96
C ASN A 208 -4.52 -20.90 1.39
N VAL A 209 -5.50 -20.64 2.24
CA VAL A 209 -6.88 -20.34 1.82
C VAL A 209 -6.98 -18.86 1.50
N LEU A 210 -7.40 -18.58 0.27
CA LEU A 210 -7.68 -17.23 -0.20
C LEU A 210 -8.98 -16.72 0.41
N THR A 211 -8.89 -15.60 1.11
CA THR A 211 -10.00 -15.01 1.88
C THR A 211 -10.12 -13.53 1.54
N ALA A 212 -11.35 -13.05 1.51
CA ALA A 212 -11.70 -11.66 1.31
C ALA A 212 -12.52 -11.16 2.50
N TYR A 213 -12.29 -9.91 2.89
CA TYR A 213 -13.18 -9.20 3.80
C TYR A 213 -14.19 -8.45 2.94
N VAL A 214 -15.47 -8.73 3.17
CA VAL A 214 -16.55 -8.14 2.39
C VAL A 214 -17.46 -7.36 3.31
N VAL A 215 -17.67 -6.10 2.96
CA VAL A 215 -18.69 -5.26 3.59
C VAL A 215 -19.98 -5.41 2.80
N TRP A 216 -20.99 -6.03 3.40
CA TRP A 216 -22.27 -6.32 2.77
C TRP A 216 -23.23 -5.13 2.91
N GLU A 217 -24.06 -4.89 1.89
CA GLU A 217 -25.03 -3.77 1.89
C GLU A 217 -26.12 -3.94 2.95
N THR A 218 -26.52 -5.18 3.23
CA THR A 218 -27.68 -5.50 4.10
C THR A 218 -27.33 -6.42 5.25
N GLU A 219 -26.06 -6.79 5.42
CA GLU A 219 -25.60 -7.75 6.42
C GLU A 219 -24.32 -7.22 7.11
N PRO A 220 -23.99 -7.73 8.32
CA PRO A 220 -22.72 -7.39 8.96
C PRO A 220 -21.54 -7.80 8.06
N PRO A 221 -20.46 -7.00 7.98
CA PRO A 221 -19.25 -7.37 7.26
C PRO A 221 -18.69 -8.72 7.72
N SER A 222 -18.08 -9.47 6.82
CA SER A 222 -17.54 -10.79 7.14
C SER A 222 -16.35 -11.21 6.29
N ASP A 223 -15.57 -12.13 6.84
CA ASP A 223 -14.50 -12.83 6.13
C ASP A 223 -15.10 -14.00 5.34
N VAL A 224 -14.91 -14.00 4.02
CA VAL A 224 -15.46 -15.00 3.11
C VAL A 224 -14.35 -15.60 2.26
N ARG A 225 -14.40 -16.93 2.09
CA ARG A 225 -13.46 -17.61 1.20
C ARG A 225 -13.71 -17.17 -0.22
N VAL A 226 -12.65 -16.81 -0.94
CA VAL A 226 -12.73 -16.30 -2.32
C VAL A 226 -13.48 -17.26 -3.26
N ARG A 227 -13.31 -18.57 -3.09
CA ARG A 227 -14.04 -19.59 -3.87
C ARG A 227 -15.57 -19.51 -3.76
N ASP A 228 -16.05 -18.91 -2.66
CA ASP A 228 -17.46 -18.77 -2.33
C ASP A 228 -18.01 -17.39 -2.75
N LEU A 229 -17.23 -16.57 -3.44
CA LEU A 229 -17.66 -15.29 -4.01
C LEU A 229 -17.94 -15.40 -5.51
N ARG A 230 -18.85 -14.57 -6.01
CA ARG A 230 -19.12 -14.39 -7.44
C ARG A 230 -19.11 -12.90 -7.78
N PRO A 231 -18.56 -12.50 -8.94
CA PRO A 231 -18.64 -11.12 -9.38
C PRO A 231 -20.11 -10.78 -9.66
N VAL A 232 -20.54 -9.60 -9.22
CA VAL A 232 -21.78 -9.02 -9.73
C VAL A 232 -21.43 -8.41 -11.09
N ALA A 233 -22.10 -8.84 -12.17
CA ALA A 233 -21.91 -8.20 -13.47
C ALA A 233 -22.09 -6.68 -13.32
N PRO A 234 -21.28 -5.85 -14.00
CA PRO A 234 -21.48 -4.40 -13.95
C PRO A 234 -22.94 -4.10 -14.28
N LEU A 235 -23.57 -3.22 -13.52
CA LEU A 235 -24.90 -2.71 -13.87
C LEU A 235 -24.83 -2.25 -15.34
N PRO A 236 -25.75 -2.70 -16.21
CA PRO A 236 -25.78 -2.19 -17.58
C PRO A 236 -25.83 -0.67 -17.50
N ALA A 237 -24.99 0.00 -18.30
CA ALA A 237 -24.96 1.44 -18.38
C ALA A 237 -26.41 1.93 -18.58
N ALA A 238 -26.86 2.84 -17.71
CA ALA A 238 -28.18 3.44 -17.85
C ALA A 238 -28.29 4.03 -19.25
N ALA A 239 -29.32 3.61 -19.98
CA ALA A 239 -29.67 4.12 -21.30
C ALA A 239 -30.17 5.57 -21.23
#